data_AF-A0A8H6WMS3-F1
#
_entry.id   AF-A0A8H6WMS3-F1
#
_cell.length_a   1.000
_cell.length_b   1.000
_cell.length_c   1.000
_cell.angle_alpha   90.00
_cell.angle_beta   90.00
_cell.angle_gamma   90.00
#
_symmetry.space_group_name_H-M   'P 1'
#
loop_
_entity.id
_entity.type
_entity.pdbx_description
1 polymer ?
#
loop_
_entity_poly.entity_id
_entity_poly.type
_entity_poly.pdbx_seq_one_letter_code
_entity_poly.pdbx_strand_id
1 'polypeptide(L)'
;MSMLASTPMTNQWLFPLEALHATPSAWPLQKELYDRARGIEFLFRLGSSLFLPTSAILTAAAWFHRFYMRFPMEDYHRQEVAASCIFLATKTEECGRKLRDVARVCQAKILNQDLAPESKEVEQCQLQILLTEEALLEALCFDYVVESPHSKLVDLIEAHGQEGTRVAEVAWSFAHDSFRTTLCLHYSPQIIAAACYVLAQRVCDGPNSNSLDARIASSAPRTSLPTPPTHKPASPDAARFAIEYFAFGESDLACVAESLSILLEFYRAQPEHENLAEYVVEIAPPVTPGPADALRPAIPAPASASASPTSKPASG
;
A
#
# COMPACT_ATOMS: atom_id res chain seq x y z
N MET A 1 29.75 -9.44 -34.82
CA MET A 1 28.67 -8.64 -34.23
C MET A 1 27.82 -9.56 -33.37
N SER A 2 28.18 -9.71 -32.10
CA SER A 2 27.40 -10.51 -31.15
C SER A 2 26.22 -9.67 -30.68
N MET A 3 25.01 -10.10 -30.98
CA MET A 3 23.80 -9.53 -30.39
C MET A 3 23.84 -9.83 -28.89
N LEU A 4 24.07 -8.80 -28.08
CA LEU A 4 23.82 -8.88 -26.64
C LEU A 4 22.32 -9.09 -26.49
N ALA A 5 21.94 -10.31 -26.10
CA ALA A 5 20.60 -10.57 -25.59
C ALA A 5 20.37 -9.59 -24.43
N SER A 6 19.43 -8.67 -24.59
CA SER A 6 18.93 -7.86 -23.50
C SER A 6 18.37 -8.82 -22.45
N THR A 7 19.08 -9.01 -21.34
CA THR A 7 18.51 -9.56 -20.13
C THR A 7 17.22 -8.77 -19.86
N PRO A 8 16.06 -9.41 -19.63
CA PRO A 8 14.87 -8.67 -19.27
C PRO A 8 15.23 -7.83 -18.04
N MET A 9 15.10 -6.51 -18.15
CA MET A 9 15.37 -5.62 -17.04
C MET A 9 14.46 -6.04 -15.89
N THR A 10 15.04 -6.71 -14.88
CA THR A 10 14.39 -6.93 -13.60
C THR A 10 14.03 -5.55 -13.06
N ASN A 11 12.74 -5.30 -12.82
CA ASN A 11 12.27 -4.02 -12.28
C ASN A 11 13.05 -3.73 -10.99
N GLN A 12 13.87 -2.67 -11.00
CA GLN A 12 14.80 -2.33 -9.91
C GLN A 12 14.10 -2.01 -8.58
N TRP A 13 12.78 -1.86 -8.60
CA TRP A 13 11.95 -1.53 -7.45
C TRP A 13 11.23 -2.73 -6.85
N LEU A 14 11.40 -3.92 -7.43
CA LEU A 14 10.86 -5.16 -6.88
C LEU A 14 11.95 -5.89 -6.09
N PHE A 15 11.71 -6.03 -4.79
CA PHE A 15 12.58 -6.65 -3.81
C PHE A 15 11.90 -7.91 -3.24
N PRO A 16 12.65 -8.99 -2.99
CA PRO A 16 12.12 -10.11 -2.22
C PRO A 16 11.71 -9.63 -0.81
N LEU A 17 10.72 -10.28 -0.19
CA LEU A 17 10.18 -9.84 1.11
C LEU A 17 11.26 -9.84 2.20
N GLU A 18 12.20 -10.78 2.10
CA GLU A 18 13.36 -10.91 2.99
C GLU A 18 14.29 -9.71 2.94
N ALA A 19 14.27 -8.91 1.87
CA ALA A 19 15.07 -7.69 1.76
C ALA A 19 14.71 -6.66 2.84
N LEU A 20 13.51 -6.73 3.42
CA LEU A 20 13.12 -5.88 4.54
C LEU A 20 13.98 -6.12 5.78
N HIS A 21 14.54 -7.33 5.97
CA HIS A 21 15.44 -7.62 7.10
C HIS A 21 16.87 -7.08 6.89
N ALA A 22 17.17 -6.56 5.71
CA ALA A 22 18.49 -6.05 5.32
C ALA A 22 18.40 -4.64 4.72
N THR A 23 17.43 -3.83 5.18
CA THR A 23 17.37 -2.42 4.86
C THR A 23 18.58 -1.66 5.44
N PRO A 24 18.88 -0.45 4.94
CA PRO A 24 19.98 0.35 5.48
C PRO A 24 19.82 0.79 6.93
N SER A 25 18.59 0.78 7.46
CA SER A 25 18.35 1.13 8.86
C SER A 25 18.96 0.08 9.80
N ALA A 26 19.61 0.54 10.87
CA ALA A 26 20.13 -0.31 11.93
C ALA A 26 19.05 -0.75 12.95
N TRP A 27 17.82 -0.25 12.81
CA TRP A 27 16.69 -0.58 13.67
C TRP A 27 16.15 -2.00 13.46
N PRO A 28 15.52 -2.58 14.51
CA PRO A 28 14.73 -3.80 14.33
C PRO A 28 13.62 -3.58 13.31
N LEU A 29 13.38 -4.58 12.46
CA LEU A 29 12.39 -4.50 11.37
C LEU A 29 11.01 -4.04 11.85
N GLN A 30 10.50 -4.56 12.96
CA GLN A 30 9.21 -4.14 13.52
C GLN A 30 9.15 -2.63 13.81
N LYS A 31 10.25 -2.03 14.27
CA LYS A 31 10.31 -0.59 14.52
C LYS A 31 10.30 0.17 13.19
N GLU A 32 11.08 -0.27 12.21
CA GLU A 32 11.08 0.36 10.89
C GLU A 32 9.70 0.31 10.24
N LEU A 33 9.02 -0.84 10.27
CA LEU A 33 7.66 -0.97 9.73
C LEU A 33 6.64 -0.09 10.45
N TYR A 34 6.78 0.05 11.78
CA TYR A 34 5.96 0.98 12.57
C TYR A 34 6.17 2.42 12.10
N ASP A 35 7.43 2.85 11.97
CA ASP A 35 7.73 4.20 11.53
C ASP A 35 7.38 4.43 10.05
N ARG A 36 7.48 3.41 9.18
CA ARG A 36 6.96 3.46 7.80
C ARG A 36 5.45 3.68 7.79
N ALA A 37 4.69 2.90 8.56
CA ALA A 37 3.24 3.05 8.67
C ALA A 37 2.84 4.45 9.15
N ARG A 38 3.51 4.97 10.18
CA ARG A 38 3.29 6.33 10.69
C ARG A 38 3.68 7.42 9.69
N GLY A 39 4.74 7.20 8.92
CA GLY A 39 5.19 8.10 7.85
C GLY A 39 4.18 8.16 6.72
N ILE A 40 3.68 7.01 6.27
CA ILE A 40 2.63 6.92 5.26
C ILE A 40 1.33 7.57 5.75
N GLU A 41 0.87 7.29 6.98
CA GLU A 41 -0.32 7.95 7.54
C GLU A 41 -0.19 9.47 7.51
N PHE A 42 0.97 10.00 7.93
CA PHE A 42 1.26 11.43 7.87
C PHE A 42 1.26 11.95 6.42
N LEU A 43 1.89 11.22 5.49
CA LEU A 43 1.96 11.54 4.06
C LEU A 43 0.57 11.70 3.45
N PHE A 44 -0.33 10.73 3.68
CA PHE A 44 -1.72 10.81 3.20
C PHE A 44 -2.46 12.00 3.81
N ARG A 45 -2.32 12.23 5.12
CA ARG A 45 -2.93 13.40 5.79
C ARG A 45 -2.40 14.72 5.21
N LEU A 46 -1.12 14.80 4.89
CA LEU A 46 -0.48 15.97 4.28
C LEU A 46 -1.00 16.21 2.86
N GLY A 47 -0.96 15.19 1.99
CA GLY A 47 -1.45 15.28 0.62
C GLY A 47 -2.92 15.69 0.53
N SER A 48 -3.78 15.10 1.37
CA SER A 48 -5.20 15.46 1.42
C SER A 48 -5.44 16.91 1.84
N SER A 49 -4.70 17.42 2.84
CA SER A 49 -4.83 18.83 3.25
C SER A 49 -4.26 19.83 2.25
N LEU A 50 -3.41 19.37 1.34
CA LEU A 50 -2.93 20.15 0.21
C LEU A 50 -3.84 20.01 -1.02
N PHE A 51 -4.95 19.25 -0.91
CA PHE A 51 -5.88 18.97 -2.02
C PHE A 51 -5.17 18.40 -3.24
N LEU A 52 -4.21 17.49 -3.03
CA LEU A 52 -3.56 16.79 -4.13
C LEU A 52 -4.48 15.70 -4.70
N PRO A 53 -4.40 15.44 -6.02
CA PRO A 53 -5.02 14.26 -6.61
C PRO A 53 -4.52 12.99 -5.91
N THR A 54 -5.41 12.01 -5.72
CA THR A 54 -5.06 10.76 -5.04
C THR A 54 -3.92 10.03 -5.74
N SER A 55 -3.86 10.05 -7.08
CA SER A 55 -2.76 9.46 -7.85
C SER A 55 -1.40 9.99 -7.40
N ALA A 56 -1.26 11.31 -7.21
CA ALA A 56 -0.02 11.93 -6.76
C ALA A 56 0.36 11.51 -5.34
N ILE A 57 -0.63 11.33 -4.45
CA ILE A 57 -0.40 10.85 -3.08
C ILE A 57 0.08 9.39 -3.08
N LEU A 58 -0.51 8.53 -3.92
CA LEU A 58 -0.10 7.14 -4.07
C LEU A 58 1.32 7.01 -4.67
N THR A 59 1.64 7.83 -5.68
CA THR A 59 3.00 7.95 -6.23
C THR A 59 4.00 8.34 -5.14
N ALA A 60 3.69 9.37 -4.33
CA ALA A 60 4.53 9.78 -3.21
C ALA A 60 4.69 8.67 -2.16
N ALA A 61 3.65 7.90 -1.87
CA ALA A 61 3.71 6.76 -0.95
C ALA A 61 4.65 5.66 -1.46
N ALA A 62 4.63 5.34 -2.76
CA ALA A 62 5.57 4.39 -3.34
C ALA A 62 7.02 4.87 -3.23
N TRP A 63 7.29 6.15 -3.52
CA TRP A 63 8.63 6.71 -3.36
C TRP A 63 9.11 6.71 -1.91
N PHE A 64 8.23 7.00 -0.97
CA PHE A 64 8.54 6.91 0.45
C PHE A 64 9.03 5.50 0.82
N HIS A 65 8.34 4.46 0.35
CA HIS A 65 8.76 3.08 0.58
C HIS A 65 10.10 2.75 -0.09
N ARG A 66 10.29 3.20 -1.35
CA ARG A 66 11.55 3.01 -2.10
C ARG A 66 12.73 3.72 -1.44
N PHE A 67 12.51 4.92 -0.89
CA PHE A 67 13.54 5.70 -0.22
C PHE A 67 14.20 4.91 0.92
N TYR A 68 13.39 4.33 1.81
CA TYR A 68 13.91 3.56 2.95
C TYR A 68 14.44 2.16 2.57
N MET A 69 14.37 1.76 1.30
CA MET A 69 15.16 0.61 0.82
C MET A 69 16.63 0.99 0.53
N ARG A 70 16.96 2.29 0.51
CA ARG A 70 18.29 2.81 0.10
C ARG A 70 18.90 3.79 1.12
N PHE A 71 18.09 4.39 1.97
CA PHE A 71 18.53 5.31 3.02
C PHE A 71 18.02 4.89 4.41
N PRO A 72 18.82 5.09 5.47
CA PRO A 72 18.47 4.68 6.83
C PRO A 72 17.43 5.63 7.46
N MET A 73 16.53 5.08 8.26
CA MET A 73 15.48 5.85 8.93
C MET A 73 15.98 6.65 10.15
N GLU A 74 17.18 6.33 10.63
CA GLU A 74 17.91 7.03 11.67
C GLU A 74 18.29 8.45 11.25
N ASP A 75 18.73 8.59 9.99
CA ASP A 75 19.27 9.85 9.46
C ASP A 75 18.19 10.69 8.79
N TYR A 76 17.11 10.05 8.34
CA TYR A 76 16.00 10.69 7.62
C TYR A 76 14.68 10.43 8.33
N HIS A 77 14.16 11.47 8.99
CA HIS A 77 12.92 11.32 9.75
C HIS A 77 11.71 11.13 8.82
N ARG A 78 10.82 10.19 9.16
CA ARG A 78 9.62 9.84 8.36
C ARG A 78 8.77 11.04 7.93
N GLN A 79 8.65 12.09 8.74
CA GLN A 79 7.84 13.26 8.39
C GLN A 79 8.51 14.15 7.33
N GLU A 80 9.84 14.24 7.36
CA GLU A 80 10.63 15.04 6.42
C GLU A 80 10.66 14.37 5.05
N VAL A 81 10.89 13.05 5.02
CA VAL A 81 10.79 12.25 3.78
C VAL A 81 9.39 12.30 3.21
N ALA A 82 8.34 12.15 4.04
CA ALA A 82 6.96 12.25 3.58
C ALA A 82 6.64 13.62 2.95
N ALA A 83 7.08 14.72 3.58
CA ALA A 83 6.90 16.06 3.02
C ALA A 83 7.65 16.26 1.70
N SER A 84 8.83 15.66 1.58
CA SER A 84 9.67 15.74 0.37
C SER A 84 9.10 14.90 -0.77
N CYS A 85 8.60 13.69 -0.50
CA CYS A 85 7.87 12.90 -1.49
C CYS A 85 6.63 13.63 -1.99
N ILE A 86 5.87 14.28 -1.09
CA ILE A 86 4.70 15.09 -1.45
C ILE A 86 5.12 16.28 -2.31
N PHE A 87 6.16 17.02 -1.93
CA PHE A 87 6.64 18.15 -2.70
C PHE A 87 7.11 17.74 -4.10
N LEU A 88 7.90 16.67 -4.20
CA LEU A 88 8.32 16.10 -5.48
C LEU A 88 7.11 15.71 -6.34
N ALA A 89 6.10 15.06 -5.75
CA ALA A 89 4.90 14.64 -6.47
C ALA A 89 4.13 15.83 -7.03
N THR A 90 4.12 16.97 -6.32
CA THR A 90 3.46 18.18 -6.84
C THR A 90 4.13 18.75 -8.09
N LYS A 91 5.42 18.44 -8.31
CA LYS A 91 6.18 18.84 -9.50
C LYS A 91 6.00 17.85 -10.64
N THR A 92 6.05 16.55 -10.36
CA THR A 92 5.98 15.50 -11.39
C THR A 92 4.56 15.27 -11.92
N GLU A 93 3.54 15.41 -11.06
CA GLU A 93 2.13 15.21 -11.39
C GLU A 93 1.42 16.54 -11.70
N GLU A 94 2.19 17.60 -11.96
CA GLU A 94 1.72 18.94 -12.35
C GLU A 94 0.62 19.54 -11.44
N CYS A 95 0.63 19.19 -10.15
CA CYS A 95 -0.37 19.66 -9.18
C CYS A 95 -0.17 21.13 -8.75
N GLY A 96 1.03 21.69 -8.96
CA GLY A 96 1.32 23.12 -8.79
C GLY A 96 1.17 23.64 -7.35
N ARG A 97 1.93 23.08 -6.38
CA ARG A 97 2.01 23.62 -5.02
C ARG A 97 3.34 24.31 -4.77
N LYS A 98 3.31 25.46 -4.08
CA LYS A 98 4.53 26.16 -3.67
C LYS A 98 5.15 25.44 -2.48
N LEU A 99 6.48 25.39 -2.44
CA LEU A 99 7.25 24.82 -1.33
C LEU A 99 6.80 25.37 0.04
N ARG A 100 6.60 26.69 0.14
CA ARG A 100 6.13 27.34 1.37
C ARG A 100 4.78 26.81 1.86
N ASP A 101 3.87 26.51 0.94
CA ASP A 101 2.53 26.02 1.30
C ASP A 101 2.61 24.58 1.81
N VAL A 102 3.44 23.74 1.17
CA VAL A 102 3.73 22.38 1.64
C VAL A 102 4.37 22.41 3.02
N ALA A 103 5.41 23.22 3.21
CA ALA A 103 6.10 23.38 4.49
C ALA A 103 5.17 23.87 5.61
N ARG A 104 4.32 24.84 5.30
CA ARG A 104 3.33 25.38 6.26
C ARG A 104 2.35 24.32 6.71
N VAL A 105 1.75 23.57 5.79
CA VAL A 105 0.79 22.51 6.13
C VAL A 105 1.49 21.35 6.86
N CYS A 106 2.71 21.00 6.47
CA CYS A 106 3.54 20.02 7.15
C CYS A 106 3.74 20.38 8.62
N GLN A 107 4.28 21.57 8.89
CA GLN A 107 4.55 22.02 10.26
C GLN A 107 3.27 22.21 11.07
N ALA A 108 2.19 22.70 10.45
CA ALA A 108 0.91 22.84 11.13
C ALA A 108 0.36 21.49 11.62
N LYS A 109 0.57 20.41 10.85
CA LYS A 109 0.20 19.04 11.26
C LYS A 109 1.12 18.45 12.31
N ILE A 110 2.41 18.77 12.28
CA ILE A 110 3.39 18.28 13.26
C ILE A 110 3.12 18.94 14.62
N LEU A 111 2.89 20.25 14.63
CA LEU A 111 2.67 21.03 15.86
C LEU A 111 1.21 21.06 16.32
N ASN A 112 0.28 20.58 15.48
CA ASN A 112 -1.17 20.71 15.69
C ASN A 112 -1.61 22.17 15.93
N GLN A 113 -1.02 23.10 15.19
CA GLN A 113 -1.26 24.54 15.32
C GLN A 113 -1.13 25.22 13.97
N ASP A 114 -2.01 26.17 13.65
CA ASP A 114 -1.86 27.00 12.46
C ASP A 114 -0.65 27.94 12.58
N LEU A 115 0.14 27.99 11.52
CA LEU A 115 1.36 28.80 11.46
C LEU A 115 1.22 29.93 10.45
N ALA A 116 1.91 31.04 10.73
CA ALA A 116 2.08 32.11 9.75
C ALA A 116 3.04 31.66 8.63
N PRO A 117 2.83 32.08 7.37
CA PRO A 117 3.71 31.70 6.26
C PRO A 117 5.17 32.12 6.43
N GLU A 118 5.44 33.22 7.14
CA GLU A 118 6.80 33.73 7.44
C GLU A 118 7.34 33.27 8.80
N SER A 119 6.77 32.22 9.40
CA SER A 119 7.28 31.71 10.68
C SER A 119 8.64 31.01 10.48
N LYS A 120 9.51 31.07 11.49
CA LYS A 120 10.83 30.43 11.44
C LYS A 120 10.72 28.92 11.23
N GLU A 121 9.69 28.30 11.81
CA GLU A 121 9.40 26.87 11.68
C GLU A 121 9.08 26.51 10.23
N VAL A 122 8.33 27.37 9.51
CA VAL A 122 8.01 27.18 8.09
C VAL A 122 9.26 27.38 7.23
N GLU A 123 10.05 28.41 7.48
CA GLU A 123 11.33 28.63 6.78
C GLU A 123 12.30 27.46 6.94
N GLN A 124 12.47 26.94 8.16
CA GLN A 124 13.30 25.77 8.42
C GLN A 124 12.76 24.53 7.71
N CYS A 125 11.45 24.30 7.74
CA CYS A 125 10.83 23.16 7.06
C CYS A 125 11.03 23.24 5.52
N GLN A 126 10.98 24.43 4.93
CA GLN A 126 11.29 24.60 3.50
C GLN A 126 12.73 24.15 3.17
N LEU A 127 13.70 24.53 4.01
CA LEU A 127 15.09 24.10 3.83
C LEU A 127 15.23 22.58 3.98
N GLN A 128 14.58 21.98 4.98
CA GLN A 128 14.63 20.53 5.19
C GLN A 128 14.00 19.74 4.04
N ILE A 129 12.87 20.21 3.50
CA ILE A 129 12.24 19.60 2.32
C ILE A 129 13.19 19.62 1.12
N LEU A 130 13.92 20.72 0.89
CA LEU A 130 14.85 20.81 -0.23
C LEU A 130 16.06 19.89 -0.06
N LEU A 131 16.64 19.82 1.15
CA LEU A 131 17.77 18.93 1.44
C LEU A 131 17.37 17.45 1.34
N THR A 132 16.21 17.10 1.89
CA THR A 132 15.70 15.73 1.84
C THR A 132 15.25 15.36 0.43
N GLU A 133 14.74 16.31 -0.35
CA GLU A 133 14.45 16.11 -1.77
C GLU A 133 15.70 15.73 -2.55
N GLU A 134 16.84 16.36 -2.32
CA GLU A 134 18.10 15.99 -3.00
C GLU A 134 18.45 14.51 -2.77
N ALA A 135 18.40 14.06 -1.52
CA ALA A 135 18.58 12.64 -1.18
C ALA A 135 17.50 11.74 -1.79
N LEU A 136 16.26 12.21 -1.87
CA LEU A 136 15.16 11.46 -2.50
C LEU A 136 15.38 11.26 -3.99
N LEU A 137 15.87 12.27 -4.72
CA LEU A 137 16.16 12.16 -6.15
C LEU A 137 17.27 11.14 -6.41
N GLU A 138 18.31 11.14 -5.57
CA GLU A 138 19.36 10.13 -5.58
C GLU A 138 18.82 8.73 -5.27
N ALA A 139 18.03 8.60 -4.19
CA ALA A 139 17.40 7.35 -3.80
C ALA A 139 16.53 6.77 -4.92
N LEU A 140 15.82 7.62 -5.67
CA LEU A 140 14.97 7.18 -6.78
C LEU A 140 15.74 6.94 -8.08
N CYS A 141 17.06 7.20 -8.15
CA CYS A 141 17.80 7.19 -9.40
C CYS A 141 17.12 8.01 -10.51
N PHE A 142 16.43 9.09 -10.16
CA PHE A 142 15.60 9.89 -11.08
C PHE A 142 14.48 9.10 -11.80
N ASP A 143 14.15 7.89 -11.35
CA ASP A 143 13.06 7.06 -11.86
C ASP A 143 11.78 7.32 -11.07
N TYR A 144 11.03 8.32 -11.54
CA TYR A 144 9.79 8.78 -10.92
C TYR A 144 8.57 7.94 -11.33
N VAL A 145 8.72 6.99 -12.26
CA VAL A 145 7.58 6.23 -12.77
C VAL A 145 7.13 5.23 -11.71
N VAL A 146 5.87 5.34 -11.34
CA VAL A 146 5.18 4.41 -10.44
C VAL A 146 4.00 3.85 -11.20
N GLU A 147 4.09 2.58 -11.58
CA GLU A 147 2.93 1.89 -12.13
C GLU A 147 1.90 1.63 -11.02
N SER A 148 0.64 1.93 -11.30
CA SER A 148 -0.44 1.82 -10.31
C SER A 148 -1.23 0.52 -10.49
N PRO A 149 -1.54 -0.23 -9.40
CA PRO A 149 -2.47 -1.35 -9.48
C PRO A 149 -3.88 -0.91 -9.90
N HIS A 150 -4.24 0.36 -9.70
CA HIS A 150 -5.54 0.90 -10.10
C HIS A 150 -5.77 0.84 -11.60
N SER A 151 -4.75 1.11 -12.42
CA SER A 151 -4.93 1.03 -13.88
C SER A 151 -5.19 -0.42 -14.31
N LYS A 152 -4.42 -1.37 -13.77
CA LYS A 152 -4.63 -2.80 -14.02
C LYS A 152 -5.99 -3.29 -13.53
N LEU A 153 -6.47 -2.72 -12.42
CA LEU A 153 -7.77 -3.05 -11.85
C LEU A 153 -8.91 -2.53 -12.73
N VAL A 154 -8.80 -1.33 -13.29
CA VAL A 154 -9.79 -0.78 -14.25
C VAL A 154 -9.88 -1.69 -15.47
N ASP A 155 -8.74 -2.00 -16.10
CA ASP A 155 -8.69 -2.89 -17.27
C ASP A 155 -9.34 -4.26 -16.99
N LEU A 156 -9.09 -4.82 -15.80
CA LEU A 156 -9.66 -6.08 -15.35
C LEU A 156 -11.19 -6.00 -15.12
N ILE A 157 -11.66 -4.94 -14.45
CA ILE A 157 -13.08 -4.74 -14.13
C ILE A 157 -13.90 -4.56 -15.41
N GLU A 158 -13.40 -3.76 -16.35
CA GLU A 158 -14.01 -3.56 -17.66
C GLU A 158 -14.07 -4.86 -18.46
N ALA A 159 -12.97 -5.62 -18.49
CA ALA A 159 -12.95 -6.91 -19.18
C ALA A 159 -13.92 -7.94 -18.57
N HIS A 160 -14.18 -7.88 -17.26
CA HIS A 160 -15.15 -8.74 -16.58
C HIS A 160 -16.59 -8.23 -16.68
N GLY A 161 -16.82 -7.00 -17.14
CA GLY A 161 -18.15 -6.37 -17.14
C GLY A 161 -18.69 -6.14 -15.72
N GLN A 162 -17.83 -5.71 -14.79
CA GLN A 162 -18.16 -5.46 -13.37
C GLN A 162 -18.10 -3.97 -13.00
N GLU A 163 -18.16 -3.07 -13.97
CA GLU A 163 -18.16 -1.63 -13.75
C GLU A 163 -19.35 -1.19 -12.87
N GLY A 164 -19.10 -0.30 -11.92
CA GLY A 164 -20.13 0.22 -11.01
C GLY A 164 -20.70 -0.82 -10.02
N THR A 165 -20.07 -1.99 -9.90
CA THR A 165 -20.46 -3.00 -8.91
C THR A 165 -19.79 -2.74 -7.56
N ARG A 166 -20.37 -3.29 -6.48
CA ARG A 166 -19.76 -3.28 -5.15
C ARG A 166 -18.36 -3.94 -5.15
N VAL A 167 -18.13 -4.95 -5.98
CA VAL A 167 -16.82 -5.61 -6.11
C VAL A 167 -15.78 -4.61 -6.63
N ALA A 168 -16.14 -3.82 -7.65
CA ALA A 168 -15.26 -2.79 -8.19
C ALA A 168 -14.89 -1.73 -7.14
N GLU A 169 -15.88 -1.23 -6.40
CA GLU A 169 -15.67 -0.24 -5.33
C GLU A 169 -14.76 -0.77 -4.21
N VAL A 170 -15.03 -1.99 -3.73
CA VAL A 170 -14.26 -2.65 -2.67
C VAL A 170 -12.83 -2.94 -3.13
N ALA A 171 -12.65 -3.43 -4.36
CA ALA A 171 -11.33 -3.69 -4.93
C ALA A 171 -10.52 -2.40 -5.09
N TRP A 172 -11.17 -1.31 -5.47
CA TRP A 172 -10.56 0.02 -5.57
C TRP A 172 -10.07 0.52 -4.21
N SER A 173 -10.85 0.34 -3.14
CA SER A 173 -10.41 0.64 -1.76
C SER A 173 -9.22 -0.22 -1.34
N PHE A 174 -9.22 -1.52 -1.64
CA PHE A 174 -8.06 -2.39 -1.37
C PHE A 174 -6.81 -1.93 -2.12
N ALA A 175 -6.95 -1.52 -3.37
CA ALA A 175 -5.83 -1.00 -4.16
C ALA A 175 -5.27 0.31 -3.56
N HIS A 176 -6.12 1.19 -3.02
CA HIS A 176 -5.66 2.38 -2.28
C HIS A 176 -4.87 2.01 -1.04
N ASP A 177 -5.43 1.13 -0.22
CA ASP A 177 -4.83 0.74 1.06
C ASP A 177 -3.58 -0.12 0.88
N SER A 178 -3.38 -0.76 -0.29
CA SER A 178 -2.14 -1.47 -0.60
C SER A 178 -0.89 -0.58 -0.51
N PHE A 179 -0.99 0.72 -0.80
CA PHE A 179 0.11 1.69 -0.67
C PHE A 179 0.43 2.08 0.78
N ARG A 180 -0.45 1.69 1.74
CA ARG A 180 -0.17 1.78 3.19
C ARG A 180 0.74 0.66 3.68
N THR A 181 0.96 -0.36 2.85
CA THR A 181 1.86 -1.49 3.08
C THR A 181 3.06 -1.41 2.13
N THR A 182 4.02 -2.31 2.28
CA THR A 182 5.18 -2.41 1.39
C THR A 182 4.90 -3.19 0.10
N LEU A 183 3.65 -3.58 -0.21
CA LEU A 183 3.32 -4.39 -1.39
C LEU A 183 3.91 -3.85 -2.71
N CYS A 184 3.90 -2.53 -2.88
CA CYS A 184 4.46 -1.85 -4.05
C CYS A 184 5.98 -2.03 -4.24
N LEU A 185 6.69 -2.54 -3.23
CA LEU A 185 8.10 -2.92 -3.29
C LEU A 185 8.32 -4.38 -3.66
N HIS A 186 7.30 -5.23 -3.58
CA HIS A 186 7.49 -6.69 -3.65
C HIS A 186 6.84 -7.31 -4.87
N TYR A 187 5.70 -6.78 -5.29
CA TYR A 187 4.88 -7.39 -6.32
C TYR A 187 4.51 -6.39 -7.41
N SER A 188 4.33 -6.92 -8.62
CA SER A 188 3.92 -6.10 -9.76
C SER A 188 2.50 -5.55 -9.58
N PRO A 189 2.14 -4.44 -10.26
CA PRO A 189 0.79 -3.89 -10.21
C PRO A 189 -0.30 -4.90 -10.58
N GLN A 190 -0.03 -5.83 -11.49
CA GLN A 190 -0.96 -6.89 -11.90
C GLN A 190 -1.27 -7.85 -10.74
N ILE A 191 -0.23 -8.29 -10.01
CA ILE A 191 -0.38 -9.18 -8.86
C ILE A 191 -1.20 -8.49 -7.76
N ILE A 192 -0.88 -7.23 -7.45
CA ILE A 192 -1.59 -6.45 -6.44
C ILE A 192 -3.05 -6.23 -6.86
N ALA A 193 -3.31 -5.88 -8.12
CA ALA A 193 -4.66 -5.67 -8.64
C ALA A 193 -5.51 -6.95 -8.55
N ALA A 194 -4.94 -8.10 -8.93
CA ALA A 194 -5.61 -9.39 -8.81
C ALA A 194 -5.90 -9.76 -7.36
N ALA A 195 -4.96 -9.56 -6.44
CA ALA A 195 -5.17 -9.77 -5.01
C ALA A 195 -6.31 -8.90 -4.47
N CYS A 196 -6.33 -7.61 -4.81
CA CYS A 196 -7.40 -6.69 -4.43
C CYS A 196 -8.76 -7.15 -4.98
N TYR A 197 -8.81 -7.56 -6.24
CA TYR A 197 -10.03 -8.03 -6.88
C TYR A 197 -10.56 -9.34 -6.27
N VAL A 198 -9.69 -10.34 -6.07
CA VAL A 198 -10.04 -11.63 -5.45
C VAL A 198 -10.53 -11.43 -4.02
N LEU A 199 -9.87 -10.56 -3.24
CA LEU A 199 -10.32 -10.24 -1.89
C LEU A 199 -11.68 -9.54 -1.89
N ALA A 200 -11.90 -8.60 -2.82
CA ALA A 200 -13.18 -7.92 -2.98
C ALA A 200 -14.32 -8.87 -3.30
N GLN A 201 -14.10 -9.81 -4.24
CA GLN A 201 -15.07 -10.86 -4.53
C GLN A 201 -15.35 -11.69 -3.27
N ARG A 202 -14.32 -12.09 -2.52
CA ARG A 202 -14.52 -12.88 -1.29
C ARG A 202 -15.31 -12.14 -0.22
N VAL A 203 -15.12 -10.83 -0.08
CA VAL A 203 -15.88 -9.97 0.83
C VAL A 203 -17.34 -9.84 0.36
N CYS A 204 -17.55 -9.55 -0.93
CA CYS A 204 -18.89 -9.35 -1.47
C CYS A 204 -19.74 -10.64 -1.53
N ASP A 205 -19.12 -11.78 -1.80
CA ASP A 205 -19.81 -13.09 -1.85
C ASP A 205 -20.15 -13.62 -0.44
N GLY A 206 -19.53 -13.08 0.61
CA GLY A 206 -19.80 -13.42 2.00
C GLY A 206 -19.14 -14.72 2.50
N PRO A 207 -19.32 -15.05 3.79
CA PRO A 207 -18.53 -16.06 4.50
C PRO A 207 -18.72 -17.49 3.99
N ASN A 208 -19.85 -17.80 3.37
CA ASN A 208 -20.17 -19.14 2.85
C ASN A 208 -19.60 -19.40 1.43
N SER A 209 -18.92 -18.42 0.84
CA SER A 209 -18.32 -18.55 -0.48
C SER A 209 -16.97 -19.27 -0.44
N ASN A 210 -16.48 -19.66 -1.62
CA ASN A 210 -15.19 -20.33 -1.78
C ASN A 210 -14.06 -19.57 -1.05
N SER A 211 -13.16 -20.32 -0.40
CA SER A 211 -11.96 -19.77 0.27
C SER A 211 -11.04 -19.05 -0.72
N LEU A 212 -10.14 -18.23 -0.20
CA LEU A 212 -9.14 -17.56 -1.05
C LEU A 212 -8.28 -18.60 -1.79
N ASP A 213 -7.88 -19.70 -1.15
CA ASP A 213 -7.15 -20.80 -1.80
C ASP A 213 -7.89 -21.37 -3.00
N ALA A 214 -9.20 -21.60 -2.88
CA ALA A 214 -10.00 -22.11 -3.99
C ALA A 214 -10.12 -21.10 -5.15
N ARG A 215 -10.11 -19.80 -4.84
CA ARG A 215 -10.17 -18.72 -5.85
C ARG A 215 -8.85 -18.57 -6.61
N ILE A 216 -7.71 -18.82 -5.95
CA ILE A 216 -6.37 -18.69 -6.54
C ILE A 216 -5.71 -20.02 -6.92
N ALA A 217 -6.40 -21.16 -6.80
CA ALA A 217 -5.83 -22.48 -7.13
C ALA A 217 -5.29 -22.52 -8.57
N SER A 218 -4.32 -23.37 -8.91
CA SER A 218 -3.87 -23.50 -10.30
C SER A 218 -4.89 -24.20 -11.21
N SER A 219 -5.70 -25.11 -10.64
CA SER A 219 -6.78 -25.82 -11.34
C SER A 219 -8.16 -25.38 -10.86
N ALA A 220 -9.13 -25.31 -11.79
CA ALA A 220 -10.52 -25.07 -11.42
C ALA A 220 -11.02 -26.12 -10.38
N PRO A 221 -11.70 -25.69 -9.31
CA PRO A 221 -12.24 -26.63 -8.34
C PRO A 221 -13.24 -27.57 -9.03
N ARG A 222 -13.12 -28.88 -8.79
CA ARG A 222 -14.06 -29.88 -9.32
C ARG A 222 -15.46 -29.58 -8.78
N THR A 223 -16.42 -29.36 -9.66
CA THR A 223 -17.83 -29.15 -9.31
C THR A 223 -18.39 -30.37 -8.57
N SER A 224 -18.57 -30.26 -7.26
CA SER A 224 -19.32 -31.26 -6.50
C SER A 224 -20.82 -30.96 -6.57
N LEU A 225 -21.54 -31.75 -7.37
CA LEU A 225 -23.01 -31.96 -7.42
C LEU A 225 -23.93 -30.73 -7.62
N PRO A 226 -25.09 -30.90 -8.30
CA PRO A 226 -26.02 -29.82 -8.55
C PRO A 226 -26.74 -29.43 -7.25
N THR A 227 -26.57 -28.19 -6.80
CA THR A 227 -27.39 -27.59 -5.74
C THR A 227 -28.73 -27.09 -6.30
N PRO A 228 -29.83 -27.12 -5.52
CA PRO A 228 -31.16 -26.68 -5.97
C PRO A 228 -31.19 -25.16 -6.27
N PRO A 229 -32.15 -24.69 -7.08
CA PRO A 229 -32.16 -23.33 -7.61
C PRO A 229 -32.76 -22.35 -6.59
N THR A 230 -31.95 -21.82 -5.66
CA THR A 230 -32.42 -20.69 -4.82
C THR A 230 -31.43 -19.55 -4.67
N HIS A 231 -30.30 -19.58 -5.35
CA HIS A 231 -29.45 -18.43 -5.62
C HIS A 231 -28.60 -18.86 -6.80
N LYS A 232 -28.44 -18.07 -7.87
CA LYS A 232 -27.36 -18.36 -8.84
C LYS A 232 -26.05 -18.28 -8.05
N PRO A 233 -25.32 -19.39 -7.77
CA PRO A 233 -23.95 -19.21 -7.34
C PRO A 233 -23.22 -18.60 -8.53
N ALA A 234 -22.37 -17.59 -8.29
CA ALA A 234 -21.44 -17.15 -9.33
C ALA A 234 -20.69 -18.39 -9.84
N SER A 235 -20.58 -18.56 -11.16
CA SER A 235 -19.84 -19.69 -11.73
C SER A 235 -18.45 -19.74 -11.08
N PRO A 236 -17.89 -20.92 -10.75
CA PRO A 236 -16.49 -21.03 -10.32
C PRO A 236 -15.52 -20.28 -11.25
N ASP A 237 -15.88 -20.12 -12.53
CA ASP A 237 -15.14 -19.36 -13.53
C ASP A 237 -15.07 -17.85 -13.21
N ALA A 238 -16.13 -17.26 -12.65
CA ALA A 238 -16.16 -15.83 -12.31
C ALA A 238 -15.20 -15.49 -11.15
N ALA A 239 -14.96 -16.44 -10.25
CA ALA A 239 -14.06 -16.27 -9.11
C ALA A 239 -12.57 -16.34 -9.51
N ARG A 240 -12.27 -16.87 -10.71
CA ARG A 240 -10.91 -17.05 -11.24
C ARG A 240 -10.56 -16.08 -12.36
N PHE A 241 -11.52 -15.25 -12.79
CA PHE A 241 -11.37 -14.35 -13.91
C PHE A 241 -10.09 -13.51 -13.85
N ALA A 242 -9.74 -12.97 -12.67
CA ALA A 242 -8.51 -12.20 -12.49
C ALA A 242 -7.22 -12.99 -12.78
N ILE A 243 -7.19 -14.26 -12.39
CA ILE A 243 -6.05 -15.15 -12.62
C ILE A 243 -5.88 -15.45 -14.11
N GLU A 244 -7.00 -15.74 -14.78
CA GLU A 244 -7.03 -16.06 -16.21
C GLU A 244 -6.75 -14.83 -17.08
N TYR A 245 -7.29 -13.67 -16.71
CA TYR A 245 -7.10 -12.41 -17.41
C TYR A 245 -5.63 -12.00 -17.50
N PHE A 246 -4.87 -12.13 -16.40
CA PHE A 246 -3.44 -11.83 -16.38
C PHE A 246 -2.56 -13.01 -16.80
N ALA A 247 -3.14 -14.17 -17.14
CA ALA A 247 -2.44 -15.39 -17.54
C ALA A 247 -1.36 -15.84 -16.53
N PHE A 248 -1.69 -15.80 -15.24
CA PHE A 248 -0.74 -16.10 -14.16
C PHE A 248 -0.31 -17.57 -14.10
N GLY A 249 0.99 -17.77 -13.89
CA GLY A 249 1.59 -19.07 -13.60
C GLY A 249 1.61 -19.39 -12.10
N GLU A 250 2.17 -20.54 -11.73
CA GLU A 250 2.23 -20.98 -10.32
C GLU A 250 3.03 -20.01 -9.43
N SER A 251 4.10 -19.40 -9.94
CA SER A 251 4.88 -18.40 -9.21
C SER A 251 4.06 -17.13 -8.93
N ASP A 252 3.29 -16.68 -9.92
CA ASP A 252 2.43 -15.50 -9.79
C ASP A 252 1.32 -15.74 -8.77
N LEU A 253 0.72 -16.94 -8.78
CA LEU A 253 -0.28 -17.36 -7.81
C LEU A 253 0.25 -17.35 -6.37
N ALA A 254 1.51 -17.75 -6.16
CA ALA A 254 2.16 -17.62 -4.86
C ALA A 254 2.29 -16.14 -4.45
N CYS A 255 2.69 -15.26 -5.36
CA CYS A 255 2.76 -13.82 -5.10
C CYS A 255 1.38 -13.20 -4.81
N VAL A 256 0.31 -13.66 -5.47
CA VAL A 256 -1.08 -13.26 -5.17
C VAL A 256 -1.46 -13.73 -3.77
N ALA A 257 -1.13 -14.96 -3.39
CA ALA A 257 -1.40 -15.50 -2.06
C ALA A 257 -0.70 -14.70 -0.94
N GLU A 258 0.55 -14.32 -1.16
CA GLU A 258 1.30 -13.47 -0.23
C GLU A 258 0.71 -12.06 -0.15
N SER A 259 0.35 -11.48 -1.30
CA SER A 259 -0.29 -10.16 -1.36
C SER A 259 -1.61 -10.11 -0.59
N LEU A 260 -2.45 -11.14 -0.78
CA LEU A 260 -3.69 -11.32 -0.02
C LEU A 260 -3.42 -11.39 1.49
N SER A 261 -2.39 -12.14 1.89
CA SER A 261 -2.06 -12.30 3.30
C SER A 261 -1.61 -10.99 3.95
N ILE A 262 -0.78 -10.20 3.26
CA ILE A 262 -0.33 -8.87 3.71
C ILE A 262 -1.51 -7.90 3.81
N LEU A 263 -2.44 -7.90 2.85
CA LEU A 263 -3.66 -7.09 2.92
C LEU A 263 -4.53 -7.49 4.11
N LEU A 264 -4.78 -8.79 4.31
CA LEU A 264 -5.56 -9.27 5.46
C LEU A 264 -4.91 -8.87 6.78
N GLU A 265 -3.59 -9.00 6.89
CA GLU A 265 -2.84 -8.58 8.06
C GLU A 265 -2.97 -7.07 8.30
N PHE A 266 -2.88 -6.26 7.25
CA PHE A 266 -3.09 -4.83 7.33
C PHE A 266 -4.47 -4.51 7.92
N TYR A 267 -5.54 -5.10 7.39
CA TYR A 267 -6.89 -4.86 7.92
C TYR A 267 -7.10 -5.37 9.35
N ARG A 268 -6.49 -6.50 9.72
CA ARG A 268 -6.53 -7.00 11.12
C ARG A 268 -5.80 -6.08 12.09
N ALA A 269 -4.78 -5.38 11.63
CA ALA A 269 -4.04 -4.42 12.43
C ALA A 269 -4.81 -3.10 12.62
N GLN A 270 -5.88 -2.80 11.87
CA GLN A 270 -6.62 -1.53 11.94
C GLN A 270 -7.91 -1.66 12.78
N PRO A 271 -8.00 -1.07 13.99
CA PRO A 271 -9.17 -1.18 14.86
C PRO A 271 -10.36 -0.28 14.46
N GLU A 272 -10.20 0.69 13.55
CA GLU A 272 -11.17 1.77 13.31
C GLU A 272 -11.86 1.76 11.93
N HIS A 273 -11.60 0.77 11.06
CA HIS A 273 -12.26 0.70 9.74
C HIS A 273 -13.67 0.09 9.83
N GLU A 274 -14.64 0.87 10.36
CA GLU A 274 -15.99 0.44 10.78
C GLU A 274 -16.86 -0.29 9.73
N ASN A 275 -16.54 -0.30 8.43
CA ASN A 275 -17.41 -0.91 7.40
C ASN A 275 -16.79 -2.05 6.57
N LEU A 276 -15.50 -2.01 6.26
CA LEU A 276 -14.82 -3.07 5.49
C LEU A 276 -14.06 -4.04 6.39
N ALA A 277 -13.46 -3.55 7.49
CA ALA A 277 -12.58 -4.37 8.31
C ALA A 277 -13.34 -5.51 9.00
N GLU A 278 -14.59 -5.29 9.43
CA GLU A 278 -15.41 -6.30 10.10
C GLU A 278 -15.56 -7.58 9.26
N TYR A 279 -15.74 -7.43 7.94
CA TYR A 279 -15.85 -8.58 7.02
C TYR A 279 -14.51 -9.19 6.63
N VAL A 280 -13.43 -8.42 6.66
CA VAL A 280 -12.09 -8.85 6.23
C VAL A 280 -11.35 -9.60 7.34
N VAL A 281 -11.54 -9.21 8.59
CA VAL A 281 -10.84 -9.78 9.76
C VAL A 281 -11.09 -11.28 9.90
N GLU A 282 -12.29 -11.76 9.58
CA GLU A 282 -12.69 -13.17 9.67
C GLU A 282 -12.22 -14.04 8.49
N ILE A 283 -11.73 -13.43 7.40
CA ILE A 283 -11.28 -14.19 6.21
C ILE A 283 -9.93 -14.85 6.53
N ALA A 284 -9.85 -16.18 6.43
CA ALA A 284 -8.59 -16.90 6.58
C ALA A 284 -7.61 -16.56 5.44
N PRO A 285 -6.30 -16.38 5.72
CA PRO A 285 -5.31 -16.15 4.69
C PRO A 285 -5.11 -17.40 3.82
N PRO A 286 -4.72 -17.27 2.55
CA PRO A 286 -4.35 -18.41 1.71
C PRO A 286 -3.15 -19.17 2.29
N VAL A 287 -3.11 -20.48 2.05
CA VAL A 287 -1.96 -21.31 2.39
C VAL A 287 -0.82 -20.98 1.44
N THR A 288 0.27 -20.43 1.98
CA THR A 288 1.46 -20.13 1.18
C THR A 288 2.40 -21.35 1.19
N PRO A 289 2.81 -21.87 0.01
CA PRO A 289 3.75 -22.98 -0.05
C PRO A 289 5.18 -22.49 0.26
N GLY A 290 5.65 -22.67 1.50
CA GLY A 290 7.02 -22.38 1.90
C GLY A 290 7.15 -21.89 3.37
N PRO A 291 8.36 -21.60 3.87
CA PRO A 291 8.58 -21.07 5.21
C PRO A 291 8.14 -19.60 5.39
N ALA A 292 7.26 -19.09 4.51
CA ALA A 292 6.89 -17.69 4.37
C ALA A 292 6.26 -17.10 5.65
N ASP A 293 5.55 -17.90 6.45
CA ASP A 293 4.96 -17.43 7.72
C ASP A 293 6.00 -17.02 8.77
N ALA A 294 7.24 -17.55 8.71
CA ALA A 294 8.29 -17.20 9.68
C ALA A 294 9.10 -15.95 9.29
N LEU A 295 9.06 -15.56 8.01
CA LEU A 295 9.86 -14.47 7.44
C LEU A 295 9.02 -13.22 7.13
N ARG A 296 7.68 -13.37 7.04
CA ARG A 296 6.76 -12.26 6.82
C ARG A 296 6.77 -11.30 8.01
N PRO A 297 7.13 -10.02 7.79
CA PRO A 297 7.18 -9.07 8.88
C PRO A 297 5.78 -8.67 9.32
N ALA A 298 5.53 -8.67 10.63
CA ALA A 298 4.22 -8.33 11.14
C ALA A 298 3.87 -6.86 10.90
N ILE A 299 2.67 -6.57 10.41
CA ILE A 299 2.19 -5.19 10.22
C ILE A 299 1.85 -4.59 11.59
N PRO A 300 2.52 -3.50 11.99
CA PRO A 300 2.22 -2.83 13.25
C PRO A 300 0.79 -2.26 13.26
N ALA A 301 0.06 -2.50 14.35
CA ALA A 301 -1.18 -1.79 14.63
C ALA A 301 -0.91 -0.29 14.81
N PRO A 302 -1.85 0.60 14.46
CA PRO A 302 -1.74 2.00 14.82
C PRO A 302 -1.69 2.07 16.35
N ALA A 303 -0.76 2.86 16.89
CA ALA A 303 -0.76 3.12 18.32
C ALA A 303 -2.12 3.72 18.68
N SER A 304 -2.87 3.06 19.58
CA SER A 304 -4.01 3.70 20.22
C SER A 304 -3.53 5.05 20.73
N ALA A 305 -4.29 6.12 20.44
CA ALA A 305 -3.97 7.44 20.95
C ALA A 305 -3.79 7.33 22.46
N SER A 306 -2.55 7.27 22.92
CA SER A 306 -2.24 7.08 24.32
C SER A 306 -2.86 8.25 25.05
N ALA A 307 -3.82 7.95 25.92
CA ALA A 307 -4.44 8.91 26.81
C ALA A 307 -3.34 9.81 27.41
N SER A 308 -3.44 11.11 27.14
CA SER A 308 -2.63 12.11 27.80
C SER A 308 -2.74 11.89 29.31
N PRO A 309 -1.62 11.87 30.06
CA PRO A 309 -1.69 11.78 31.51
C PRO A 309 -2.37 13.05 32.00
N THR A 310 -3.61 12.91 32.48
CA THR A 310 -4.33 13.97 33.17
C THR A 310 -3.56 14.30 34.44
N SER A 311 -2.75 15.36 34.37
CA SER A 311 -2.21 16.01 35.55
C SER A 311 -3.39 16.57 36.35
N LYS A 312 -3.77 15.89 37.43
CA LYS A 312 -4.67 16.44 38.44
C LYS A 312 -4.09 17.75 38.96
N PRO A 313 -4.88 18.82 39.10
CA PRO A 313 -4.43 19.98 39.85
C PRO A 313 -4.37 19.60 41.33
N ALA A 314 -3.21 19.82 41.94
CA ALA A 314 -3.07 19.77 43.40
C ALA A 314 -3.84 20.96 43.98
N SER A 315 -4.94 20.65 44.64
CA SER A 315 -5.58 21.54 45.61
C SER A 315 -4.74 21.55 46.89
N GLY A 316 -4.15 22.69 47.21
CA GLY A 316 -3.50 23.01 48.47
C GLY A 316 -3.39 24.52 48.61
#